data_AF-A0A832U0X9-F1
#
_entry.id   AF-A0A832U0X9-F1
#
_cell.length_a   1.000
_cell.length_b   1.000
_cell.length_c   1.000
_cell.angle_alpha   90.00
_cell.angle_beta   90.00
_cell.angle_gamma   90.00
#
_symmetry.space_group_name_H-M   'P 1'
#
loop_
_entity.id
_entity.type
_entity.pdbx_description
1 polymer ?
#
loop_
_entity_poly.entity_id
_entity_poly.type
_entity_poly.pdbx_seq_one_letter_code
_entity_poly.pdbx_strand_id
1 'polypeptide(L)'
;MGLESLGFHYSILSAILSSFLIIYSLFLRDKDYKKAEELFIFGVIFIGISWSGIEWSLYLMGYNLFLLVSMPIFPLLCYFLATSAFVVYISERYYRRRIWIILAIIAFIISIIAVNCMNCLFE
;
A
#
# COMPACT_ATOMS: atom_id res chain seq x y z
N MET A 1 -12.12 16.22 12.29
CA MET A 1 -10.75 16.44 12.84
C MET A 1 -10.22 15.30 13.70
N GLY A 2 -10.89 14.84 14.78
CA GLY A 2 -10.33 13.80 15.67
C GLY A 2 -10.19 12.40 15.03
N LEU A 3 -11.23 11.93 14.33
CA LEU A 3 -11.26 10.59 13.73
C LEU A 3 -10.30 10.44 12.54
N GLU A 4 -10.17 11.50 11.74
CA GLU A 4 -9.34 11.55 10.53
C GLU A 4 -7.85 11.47 10.86
N SER A 5 -7.44 12.25 11.88
CA SER A 5 -6.08 12.23 12.41
C SER A 5 -5.76 10.86 13.01
N LEU A 6 -6.67 10.29 13.79
CA LEU A 6 -6.51 8.96 14.37
C LEU A 6 -6.29 7.88 13.28
N GLY A 7 -7.13 7.89 12.23
CA GLY A 7 -7.02 6.99 11.08
C GLY A 7 -5.69 7.12 10.34
N PHE A 8 -5.18 8.35 10.19
CA PHE A 8 -3.90 8.61 9.55
C PHE A 8 -2.73 8.02 10.35
N HIS A 9 -2.72 8.22 11.68
CA HIS A 9 -1.66 7.72 12.55
C HIS A 9 -1.64 6.18 12.60
N TYR A 10 -2.81 5.54 12.70
CA TYR A 10 -2.89 4.08 12.66
C TYR A 10 -2.48 3.50 11.31
N SER A 11 -2.78 4.19 10.21
CA SER A 11 -2.36 3.76 8.88
C SER A 11 -0.84 3.85 8.71
N ILE A 12 -0.20 4.92 9.21
CA ILE A 12 1.27 5.01 9.24
C ILE A 12 1.88 3.87 10.07
N LEU A 13 1.33 3.62 11.27
CA LEU A 13 1.84 2.57 12.14
C LEU A 13 1.70 1.18 11.51
N SER A 14 0.57 0.94 10.84
CA SER A 14 0.35 -0.27 10.04
C SER A 14 1.37 -0.39 8.90
N ALA A 15 1.68 0.68 8.18
CA ALA A 15 2.69 0.67 7.12
C ALA A 15 4.09 0.33 7.64
N ILE A 16 4.47 0.87 8.81
CA ILE A 16 5.75 0.58 9.47
C ILE A 16 5.83 -0.89 9.88
N LEU A 17 4.80 -1.41 10.56
CA LEU A 17 4.76 -2.82 10.99
C LEU A 17 4.79 -3.77 9.79
N SER A 18 4.10 -3.43 8.71
CA SER A 18 4.08 -4.22 7.48
C SER A 18 5.45 -4.25 6.80
N SER A 19 6.17 -3.13 6.83
CA SER A 19 7.55 -3.05 6.33
C SER A 19 8.49 -3.96 7.12
N PHE A 20 8.36 -4.00 8.46
CA PHE A 20 9.12 -4.95 9.27
C PHE A 20 8.78 -6.41 8.95
N LEU A 21 7.51 -6.69 8.63
CA LEU A 21 7.05 -8.02 8.27
C LEU A 21 7.66 -8.49 6.94
N ILE A 22 7.75 -7.60 5.95
CA ILE A 22 8.46 -7.84 4.67
C ILE A 22 9.97 -8.04 4.90
N ILE A 23 10.61 -7.24 5.75
CA ILE A 23 12.04 -7.43 6.05
C ILE A 23 12.27 -8.76 6.75
N TYR A 24 11.42 -9.10 7.73
CA TYR A 24 11.50 -10.35 8.46
C TYR A 24 11.28 -11.57 7.55
N SER A 25 10.39 -11.46 6.56
CA SER A 25 10.16 -12.52 5.57
C SER A 25 11.43 -12.84 4.77
N LEU A 26 12.23 -11.82 4.43
CA LEU A 26 13.53 -12.02 3.76
C LEU A 26 14.53 -12.77 4.64
N PHE A 27 14.59 -12.48 5.94
CA PHE A 27 15.46 -13.21 6.87
C PHE A 27 15.04 -14.66 7.08
N LEU A 28 13.73 -14.94 7.04
CA LEU A 28 13.20 -16.29 7.26
C LEU A 28 13.29 -17.18 6.02
N ARG A 29 13.45 -16.58 4.84
CA ARG A 29 13.42 -17.25 3.53
C ARG A 29 14.31 -18.49 3.45
N ASP A 30 15.56 -18.38 3.91
CA ASP A 30 16.54 -19.48 3.78
C ASP A 30 16.26 -20.64 4.76
N LYS A 31 15.45 -20.39 5.80
CA LYS A 31 15.05 -21.41 6.79
C LYS A 31 13.73 -22.07 6.41
N ASP A 32 12.73 -21.28 6.02
CA ASP A 32 11.39 -21.74 5.69
C ASP A 32 10.78 -20.86 4.60
N TYR A 33 11.03 -21.25 3.34
CA TYR A 33 10.60 -20.50 2.17
C TYR A 33 9.08 -20.32 2.10
N LYS A 34 8.28 -21.34 2.47
CA LYS A 34 6.81 -21.26 2.40
C LYS A 34 6.28 -20.22 3.36
N LYS A 35 6.72 -20.29 4.62
CA LYS A 35 6.31 -19.33 5.65
C LYS A 35 6.81 -17.92 5.33
N ALA A 36 8.00 -17.80 4.74
CA ALA A 36 8.51 -16.52 4.25
C ALA A 36 7.68 -15.94 3.11
N GLU A 37 7.20 -16.76 2.18
CA GLU A 37 6.32 -16.30 1.08
C GLU A 37 4.97 -15.81 1.63
N GLU A 38 4.38 -16.53 2.57
CA GLU A 38 3.13 -16.13 3.23
C GLU A 38 3.28 -14.79 3.98
N LEU A 39 4.32 -14.64 4.80
CA LEU A 39 4.61 -13.41 5.52
C LEU A 39 4.83 -12.24 4.55
N PHE A 40 5.56 -12.46 3.47
CA PHE A 40 5.75 -11.44 2.44
C PHE A 40 4.41 -10.97 1.86
N ILE A 41 3.55 -11.91 1.46
CA ILE A 41 2.22 -11.61 0.90
C ILE A 41 1.38 -10.83 1.90
N PHE A 42 1.34 -11.25 3.17
CA PHE A 42 0.62 -10.53 4.22
C PHE A 42 1.15 -9.11 4.40
N GLY A 43 2.48 -8.94 4.46
CA GLY A 43 3.11 -7.63 4.58
C GLY A 43 2.71 -6.70 3.44
N VAL A 44 2.71 -7.19 2.20
CA VAL A 44 2.31 -6.37 1.04
C VAL A 44 0.82 -6.02 1.06
N ILE A 45 -0.05 -6.96 1.44
CA ILE A 45 -1.49 -6.69 1.59
C ILE A 45 -1.74 -5.61 2.65
N PHE A 46 -1.08 -5.71 3.82
CA PHE A 46 -1.24 -4.71 4.86
C PHE A 46 -0.68 -3.34 4.47
N ILE A 47 0.42 -3.27 3.71
CA ILE A 47 0.88 -2.01 3.10
C ILE A 47 -0.22 -1.43 2.20
N GLY A 48 -0.82 -2.24 1.32
CA GLY A 48 -1.90 -1.80 0.45
C GLY A 48 -3.12 -1.26 1.21
N ILE A 49 -3.51 -1.92 2.30
CA ILE A 49 -4.62 -1.45 3.16
C ILE A 49 -4.24 -0.14 3.87
N SER A 50 -3.01 -0.05 4.37
CA SER A 50 -2.51 1.18 5.01
C SER A 50 -2.53 2.37 4.06
N TRP A 51 -2.26 2.14 2.78
CA TRP A 51 -2.34 3.13 1.73
C TRP A 51 -3.75 3.64 1.52
N SER A 52 -4.72 2.73 1.38
CA SER A 52 -6.14 3.12 1.31
C SER A 52 -6.58 3.90 2.55
N GLY A 53 -6.08 3.55 3.74
CA GLY A 53 -6.36 4.26 4.98
C GLY A 53 -5.78 5.68 5.01
N ILE A 54 -4.52 5.85 4.58
CA ILE A 54 -3.88 7.16 4.40
C ILE A 54 -4.68 8.00 3.40
N GLU A 55 -5.04 7.40 2.27
CA GLU A 55 -5.78 8.05 1.21
C GLU A 55 -7.13 8.57 1.70
N TRP A 56 -7.91 7.73 2.38
CA TRP A 56 -9.20 8.08 2.94
C TRP A 56 -9.10 9.17 4.02
N SER A 57 -8.13 9.06 4.92
CA SER A 57 -7.90 10.10 5.94
C SER A 57 -7.55 11.45 5.33
N LEU A 58 -6.70 11.47 4.29
CA LEU A 58 -6.35 12.68 3.56
C LEU A 58 -7.55 13.23 2.78
N TYR A 59 -8.37 12.36 2.21
CA TYR A 59 -9.60 12.72 1.52
C TYR A 59 -10.60 13.45 2.43
N LEU A 60 -10.83 12.93 3.63
CA LEU A 60 -11.69 13.59 4.63
C LEU A 60 -11.15 14.96 5.06
N MET A 61 -9.83 15.16 5.01
CA MET A 61 -9.19 16.46 5.25
C MET A 61 -9.25 17.42 4.04
N GLY A 62 -9.89 17.00 2.93
CA GLY A 62 -10.04 17.77 1.70
C GLY A 62 -8.92 17.56 0.66
N TYR A 63 -8.01 16.61 0.90
CA TYR A 63 -6.95 16.27 -0.06
C TYR A 63 -7.35 15.06 -0.91
N ASN A 64 -7.66 15.28 -2.18
CA ASN A 64 -7.90 14.19 -3.12
C ASN A 64 -6.58 13.66 -3.69
N LEU A 65 -6.16 12.45 -3.27
CA LEU A 65 -4.94 11.84 -3.78
C LEU A 65 -5.00 11.48 -5.27
N PHE A 66 -6.18 11.28 -5.86
CA PHE A 66 -6.27 11.00 -7.30
C PHE A 66 -5.90 12.23 -8.15
N LEU A 67 -5.96 13.43 -7.55
CA LEU A 67 -5.44 14.65 -8.16
C LEU A 67 -3.91 14.77 -8.05
N LEU A 68 -3.18 13.86 -7.37
CA LEU A 68 -1.71 13.93 -7.30
C LEU A 68 -1.03 13.87 -8.68
N VAL A 69 -1.67 13.23 -9.66
CA VAL A 69 -1.14 13.17 -11.03
C VAL A 69 -1.20 14.56 -11.69
N SER A 70 -2.22 15.35 -11.38
CA SER A 70 -2.44 16.71 -11.89
C SER A 70 -1.83 17.82 -11.01
N MET A 71 -1.68 17.58 -9.70
CA MET A 71 -1.13 18.50 -8.71
C MET A 71 -0.21 17.71 -7.76
N PRO A 72 1.06 17.49 -8.12
CA PRO A 72 1.92 16.57 -7.38
C PRO A 72 2.27 17.10 -6.00
N ILE A 73 1.74 16.44 -4.97
CA ILE A 73 2.28 16.50 -3.61
C ILE A 73 3.51 15.59 -3.58
N PHE A 74 4.66 16.15 -3.95
CA PHE A 74 5.90 15.41 -4.22
C PHE A 74 6.29 14.37 -3.15
N PRO A 75 6.23 14.67 -1.83
CA PRO A 75 6.62 13.68 -0.81
C PRO A 75 5.73 12.43 -0.80
N LEU A 76 4.42 12.62 -1.01
CA LEU A 76 3.46 11.52 -1.02
C LEU A 76 3.65 10.65 -2.27
N LEU A 77 3.85 11.28 -3.42
CA LEU A 77 4.08 10.61 -4.70
C LEU A 77 5.36 9.76 -4.65
N CYS A 78 6.44 10.30 -4.10
CA CYS A 78 7.68 9.56 -3.88
C CYS A 78 7.48 8.36 -2.95
N TYR A 79 6.69 8.51 -1.89
CA TYR A 79 6.38 7.41 -0.98
C TYR A 79 5.68 6.25 -1.70
N PHE A 80 4.58 6.52 -2.43
CA PHE A 80 3.86 5.49 -3.18
C PHE A 80 4.74 4.82 -4.23
N LEU A 81 5.44 5.59 -5.06
CA LEU A 81 6.30 5.01 -6.10
C LEU A 81 7.44 4.17 -5.51
N ALA A 82 8.09 4.66 -4.45
CA ALA A 82 9.21 3.96 -3.84
C ALA A 82 8.77 2.63 -3.23
N THR A 83 7.65 2.58 -2.50
CA THR A 83 7.18 1.32 -1.91
C THR A 83 6.69 0.35 -3.00
N SER A 84 5.97 0.82 -4.03
CA SER A 84 5.57 -0.05 -5.15
C SER A 84 6.79 -0.65 -5.85
N ALA A 85 7.79 0.17 -6.17
CA ALA A 85 9.03 -0.29 -6.79
C ALA A 85 9.76 -1.30 -5.90
N PHE A 86 9.80 -1.06 -4.58
CA PHE A 86 10.41 -1.97 -3.61
C PHE A 86 9.71 -3.33 -3.56
N VAL A 87 8.37 -3.34 -3.54
CA VAL A 87 7.57 -4.58 -3.57
C VAL A 87 7.81 -5.37 -4.86
N VAL A 88 7.81 -4.70 -6.01
CA VAL A 88 8.09 -5.33 -7.31
C VAL A 88 9.49 -5.93 -7.31
N TYR A 89 10.49 -5.16 -6.90
CA TYR A 89 11.88 -5.59 -6.85
C TYR A 89 12.09 -6.82 -5.95
N ILE A 90 11.53 -6.83 -4.73
CA ILE A 90 11.63 -7.99 -3.83
C ILE A 90 10.92 -9.21 -4.42
N SER A 91 9.71 -9.00 -4.96
CA SER A 91 8.92 -10.09 -5.53
C SER A 91 9.63 -10.76 -6.70
N GLU A 92 10.31 -9.97 -7.54
CA GLU A 92 11.04 -10.47 -8.71
C GLU A 92 12.39 -11.10 -8.34
N ARG A 93 13.10 -10.52 -7.36
CA ARG A 93 14.43 -11.00 -6.97
C ARG A 93 14.39 -12.24 -6.06
N TYR A 94 13.39 -12.34 -5.18
CA TYR A 94 13.43 -13.31 -4.08
C TYR A 94 12.22 -14.25 -4.00
N TYR A 95 11.14 -13.95 -4.72
CA TYR A 95 9.92 -14.75 -4.74
C TYR A 95 9.46 -15.02 -6.18
N ARG A 96 8.18 -15.34 -6.37
CA ARG A 96 7.61 -15.63 -7.68
C ARG A 96 7.11 -14.35 -8.35
N ARG A 97 7.51 -14.13 -9.61
CA ARG A 97 7.03 -13.05 -10.48
C ARG A 97 5.49 -12.92 -10.51
N ARG A 98 4.77 -14.04 -10.39
CA ARG A 98 3.30 -14.06 -10.40
C ARG A 98 2.68 -13.26 -9.24
N ILE A 99 3.36 -13.16 -8.10
CA ILE A 99 2.83 -12.50 -6.89
C ILE A 99 2.62 -11.01 -7.14
N TRP A 100 3.64 -10.29 -7.63
CA TRP A 100 3.50 -8.86 -7.88
C TRP A 100 2.52 -8.55 -9.01
N ILE A 101 2.41 -9.43 -10.03
CA ILE A 101 1.44 -9.26 -11.12
C ILE A 101 0.01 -9.35 -10.56
N ILE A 102 -0.28 -10.35 -9.73
CA ILE A 102 -1.59 -10.50 -9.10
C ILE A 102 -1.90 -9.27 -8.23
N LEU A 103 -0.93 -8.81 -7.43
CA LEU A 103 -1.08 -7.63 -6.60
C LEU A 103 -1.31 -6.35 -7.42
N ALA A 104 -0.63 -6.20 -8.55
CA ALA A 104 -0.81 -5.06 -9.45
C ALA A 104 -2.22 -5.07 -10.08
N ILE A 105 -2.73 -6.24 -10.49
CA ILE A 105 -4.09 -6.38 -11.01
C ILE A 105 -5.12 -6.02 -9.93
N ILE A 106 -4.94 -6.54 -8.71
CA ILE A 106 -5.83 -6.22 -7.57
C ILE A 106 -5.80 -4.72 -7.26
N ALA A 107 -4.61 -4.11 -7.18
CA ALA A 107 -4.47 -2.68 -6.92
C ALA A 107 -5.13 -1.82 -8.01
N PHE A 108 -5.02 -2.23 -9.28
CA PHE A 108 -5.69 -1.57 -10.40
C PHE A 108 -7.23 -1.63 -10.28
N ILE A 109 -7.79 -2.81 -9.97
CA ILE A 109 -9.24 -2.97 -9.75
C ILE A 109 -9.71 -2.10 -8.58
N ILE A 110 -8.98 -2.12 -7.46
CA ILE A 110 -9.30 -1.30 -6.29
C ILE A 110 -9.26 0.19 -6.63
N SER A 111 -8.28 0.65 -7.40
CA SER A 111 -8.18 2.04 -7.82
C SER A 111 -9.39 2.47 -8.66
N ILE A 112 -9.87 1.64 -9.60
CA ILE A 112 -11.08 1.93 -10.38
C ILE A 112 -12.30 2.08 -9.45
N ILE A 113 -12.47 1.16 -8.50
CA ILE A 113 -13.58 1.21 -7.55
C ILE A 113 -13.49 2.46 -6.68
N ALA A 114 -12.29 2.79 -6.17
CA ALA A 114 -12.07 3.94 -5.30
C ALA A 114 -12.40 5.28 -5.99
N VAL A 115 -11.95 5.47 -7.23
CA VAL A 115 -12.26 6.68 -8.02
C VAL A 115 -13.77 6.83 -8.22
N ASN A 116 -14.47 5.73 -8.56
CA ASN A 116 -15.90 5.76 -8.77
C ASN A 116 -16.69 5.98 -7.46
N CYS A 117 -16.28 5.34 -6.35
CA CYS A 117 -16.93 5.52 -5.05
C CYS A 117 -16.73 6.93 -4.47
N MET A 118 -15.54 7.51 -4.62
CA MET A 118 -15.27 8.88 -4.16
C MET A 118 -16.12 9.90 -4.91
N ASN A 119 -16.32 9.71 -6.21
CA ASN A 119 -17.22 10.56 -6.99
C ASN A 119 -18.69 10.45 -6.52
N CYS A 120 -19.13 9.28 -6.04
CA CYS A 120 -20.49 9.09 -5.51
C CYS A 120 -20.73 9.74 -4.14
N LEU A 121 -19.69 10.11 -3.39
CA LEU A 121 -19.84 10.70 -2.04
C LEU A 121 -20.16 12.20 -2.05
N PHE A 122 -20.03 12.85 -3.22
CA PHE A 122 -20.20 14.30 -3.40
C PHE A 122 -21.38 14.66 -4.32
N GLU A 123 -22.18 13.68 -4.74
CA GLU A 123 -23.55 13.87 -5.26
C GLU A 123 -24.57 13.95 -4.12
#